data_AF-A0A0B0SEH8-F1
#
_entry.id   AF-A0A0B0SEH8-F1
#
_cell.length_a   1.000
_cell.length_b   1.000
_cell.length_c   1.000
_cell.angle_alpha   90.00
_cell.angle_beta   90.00
_cell.angle_gamma   90.00
#
_symmetry.space_group_name_H-M   'P 1'
#
loop_
_entity.id
_entity.type
_entity.pdbx_description
1 polymer ?
#
loop_
_entity_poly.entity_id
_entity_poly.type
_entity_poly.pdbx_seq_one_letter_code
_entity_poly.pdbx_strand_id
1 'polypeptide(L)'
;MEEKRRVLEMVRAGEIGVEEALALLEALGERPKASSPARLLRVRVDGHDQGKPVKVHVNLPLALAELLEKFLPEEAQLTLGRQGVNLKELLAAVGQGVPEGKLVEVEAEDEGKPVRILVEVV
;
A
#
# COMPACT_ATOMS: atom_id res chain seq x y z
N MET A 1 -9.84 10.80 26.90
CA MET A 1 -10.85 11.77 27.40
C MET A 1 -10.31 12.57 28.58
N GLU A 2 -9.45 11.98 29.41
CA GLU A 2 -8.82 12.65 30.56
C GLU A 2 -7.95 13.85 30.17
N GLU A 3 -7.16 13.72 29.10
CA GLU A 3 -6.25 14.78 28.62
C GLU A 3 -6.99 16.02 28.10
N LYS A 4 -8.11 15.83 27.40
CA LYS A 4 -8.96 16.95 26.94
C LYS A 4 -9.59 17.71 28.12
N ARG A 5 -9.96 17.01 29.20
CA ARG A 5 -10.46 17.65 30.43
C ARG A 5 -9.38 18.48 31.11
N ARG A 6 -8.14 18.00 31.13
CA ARG A 6 -6.99 18.73 31.69
C ARG A 6 -6.74 20.06 30.96
N VAL A 7 -6.77 20.05 29.63
CA VAL A 7 -6.60 21.29 28.84
C VAL A 7 -7.71 22.30 29.13
N LEU A 8 -8.96 21.85 29.27
CA LEU A 8 -10.09 22.73 29.60
C LEU A 8 -10.02 23.30 31.02
N GLU A 9 -9.52 22.53 32.00
CA GLU A 9 -9.27 23.04 33.35
C GLU A 9 -8.13 24.07 33.38
N MET A 10 -7.09 23.92 32.55
CA MET A 10 -6.01 24.91 32.43
C MET A 10 -6.49 26.23 31.83
N VAL A 11 -7.40 26.19 30.84
CA VAL A 11 -8.06 27.40 30.32
C VAL A 11 -8.92 28.06 31.39
N ARG A 12 -9.68 27.25 32.15
CA ARG A 12 -10.52 27.74 33.25
C ARG A 12 -9.71 28.38 34.36
N ALA A 13 -8.53 27.85 34.65
CA ALA A 13 -7.57 28.41 35.61
C ALA A 13 -6.84 29.65 35.07
N GLY A 14 -6.95 29.95 33.77
CA GLY A 14 -6.29 31.07 33.12
C GLY A 14 -4.79 30.85 32.88
N GLU A 15 -4.32 29.60 32.99
CA GLU A 15 -2.91 29.25 32.80
C GLU A 15 -2.50 29.25 31.31
N ILE A 16 -3.48 29.03 30.42
CA ILE A 16 -3.29 29.04 28.96
C ILE A 16 -4.41 29.82 28.27
N GLY A 17 -4.09 30.41 27.12
CA GLY A 17 -5.07 31.13 26.29
C GLY A 17 -5.97 30.19 25.49
N VAL A 18 -7.07 30.74 24.94
CA VAL A 18 -8.01 30.00 24.10
C VAL A 18 -7.34 29.44 22.85
N GLU A 19 -6.45 30.21 22.22
CA GLU A 19 -5.70 29.80 21.02
C GLU A 19 -4.72 28.64 21.32
N GLU A 20 -4.03 28.72 22.46
CA GLU A 20 -3.08 27.70 22.90
C GLU A 20 -3.80 26.40 23.29
N ALA A 21 -4.97 26.51 23.92
CA ALA A 21 -5.82 25.36 24.21
C ALA A 21 -6.38 24.70 22.94
N LEU A 22 -6.76 25.47 21.92
CA LEU A 22 -7.18 24.94 20.63
C LEU A 22 -6.04 24.13 19.99
N ALA A 23 -4.83 24.68 19.96
CA ALA A 23 -3.65 23.99 19.42
C ALA A 23 -3.34 22.68 20.17
N LEU A 24 -3.46 22.67 21.50
CA LEU A 24 -3.27 21.46 22.32
C LEU A 24 -4.38 20.42 22.08
N LEU A 25 -5.63 20.86 21.95
CA LEU A 25 -6.77 19.97 21.67
C LEU A 25 -6.68 19.35 20.27
N GLU A 26 -6.20 20.11 19.28
CA GLU A 26 -5.91 19.63 17.93
C GLU A 26 -4.79 18.60 17.94
N ALA A 27 -3.66 18.90 18.59
CA ALA A 27 -2.53 17.96 18.72
C ALA A 27 -2.91 16.66 19.47
N LEU A 28 -3.83 16.72 20.44
CA LEU A 28 -4.38 15.53 21.11
C LEU A 28 -5.43 14.78 20.26
N GLY A 29 -6.05 15.46 19.28
CA GLY A 29 -7.00 14.89 18.34
C GLY A 29 -6.31 14.19 17.17
N GLU A 30 -5.21 14.76 16.69
CA GLU A 30 -4.26 14.11 15.78
C GLU A 30 -3.41 13.11 16.56
N ARG A 31 -3.97 11.92 16.79
CA ARG A 31 -3.09 10.76 16.88
C ARG A 31 -2.27 10.79 15.59
N PRO A 32 -0.92 10.82 15.63
CA PRO A 32 -0.16 10.54 14.42
C PRO A 32 -0.75 9.25 13.90
N LYS A 33 -1.28 9.25 12.66
CA LYS A 33 -1.76 8.02 12.02
C LYS A 33 -0.61 7.06 12.22
N ALA A 34 -0.79 6.08 13.11
CA ALA A 34 0.20 5.05 13.34
C ALA A 34 0.51 4.59 11.93
N SER A 35 1.76 4.79 11.49
CA SER A 35 2.22 4.44 10.15
C SER A 35 1.61 3.08 9.89
N SER A 36 0.57 3.06 9.05
CA SER A 36 -0.20 1.84 8.83
C SER A 36 0.83 0.80 8.45
N PRO A 37 0.85 -0.38 9.10
CA PRO A 37 1.90 -1.38 8.90
C PRO A 37 2.14 -1.46 7.39
N ALA A 38 3.38 -1.23 6.99
CA ALA A 38 3.71 -1.00 5.59
C ALA A 38 3.30 -2.25 4.80
N ARG A 39 2.15 -2.16 4.14
CA ARG A 39 1.58 -3.26 3.38
C ARG A 39 2.51 -3.61 2.25
N LEU A 40 2.86 -4.88 2.13
CA LEU A 40 3.80 -5.42 1.16
C LEU A 40 3.04 -6.33 0.20
N LEU A 41 3.10 -6.02 -1.09
CA LEU A 41 2.70 -6.93 -2.15
C LEU A 41 3.83 -7.93 -2.41
N ARG A 42 3.61 -9.21 -2.13
CA ARG A 42 4.55 -10.26 -2.54
C ARG A 42 4.07 -10.89 -3.84
N VAL A 43 4.95 -10.93 -4.82
CA VAL A 43 4.74 -11.55 -6.13
C VAL A 43 5.75 -12.68 -6.29
N ARG A 44 5.27 -13.89 -6.53
CA ARG A 44 6.10 -15.04 -6.89
C ARG A 44 5.64 -15.60 -8.23
N VAL A 45 6.57 -15.70 -9.17
CA VAL A 45 6.35 -16.31 -10.48
C VAL A 45 7.40 -17.39 -10.66
N ASP A 46 6.95 -18.62 -10.82
CA ASP A 46 7.76 -19.75 -11.27
C ASP A 46 7.25 -20.15 -12.65
N GLY A 47 8.10 -20.10 -13.67
CA GLY A 47 7.72 -20.43 -15.05
C GLY A 47 8.92 -20.82 -15.90
N HIS A 48 8.73 -20.83 -17.22
CA HIS A 48 9.78 -21.13 -18.18
C HIS A 48 9.72 -20.16 -19.36
N ASP A 49 10.86 -19.60 -19.75
CA ASP A 49 11.00 -18.75 -20.93
C ASP A 49 12.09 -19.32 -21.84
N GLN A 50 11.76 -19.54 -23.12
CA GLN A 50 12.66 -20.14 -24.12
C GLN A 50 13.38 -21.44 -23.64
N GLY A 51 12.70 -22.24 -22.83
CA GLY A 51 13.23 -23.49 -22.28
C GLY A 51 14.10 -23.37 -21.03
N LYS A 52 14.31 -22.17 -20.48
CA LYS A 52 15.00 -21.95 -19.21
C LYS A 52 14.00 -21.68 -18.08
N PRO A 53 14.22 -22.21 -16.87
CA PRO A 53 13.36 -21.91 -15.73
C PRO A 53 13.54 -20.44 -15.31
N VAL A 54 12.43 -19.72 -15.20
CA VAL A 54 12.38 -18.32 -14.76
C VAL A 54 11.70 -18.29 -13.39
N LYS A 55 12.42 -17.75 -12.39
CA LYS A 55 11.90 -17.55 -11.03
C LYS A 55 12.00 -16.08 -10.67
N VAL A 56 10.86 -15.46 -10.39
CA VAL A 56 10.77 -14.05 -10.04
C VAL A 56 10.07 -13.92 -8.70
N HIS A 57 10.81 -13.50 -7.68
CA HIS A 57 10.27 -13.21 -6.35
C HIS A 57 10.46 -11.72 -6.06
N VAL A 58 9.37 -11.00 -5.87
CA VAL A 58 9.39 -9.56 -5.65
C VAL A 58 8.55 -9.21 -4.43
N ASN A 59 9.11 -8.40 -3.53
CA ASN A 59 8.39 -7.80 -2.41
C ASN A 59 8.28 -6.29 -2.68
N LEU A 60 7.08 -5.82 -2.96
CA LEU A 60 6.78 -4.43 -3.27
C LEU A 60 6.05 -3.77 -2.08
N PRO A 61 6.67 -2.82 -1.36
CA PRO A 61 5.93 -1.93 -0.48
C PRO A 61 4.85 -1.19 -1.27
N LEU A 62 3.60 -1.21 -0.82
CA LEU A 62 2.52 -0.45 -1.46
C LEU A 62 2.81 1.06 -1.46
N ALA A 63 3.61 1.55 -0.51
CA ALA A 63 4.08 2.93 -0.51
C ALA A 63 4.94 3.29 -1.75
N LEU A 64 5.59 2.31 -2.40
CA LEU A 64 6.34 2.52 -3.65
C LEU A 64 5.45 2.44 -4.90
N ALA A 65 4.20 2.03 -4.76
CA ALA A 65 3.27 1.92 -5.88
C ALA A 65 3.07 3.25 -6.62
N GLU A 66 3.02 4.36 -5.88
CA GLU A 66 2.90 5.71 -6.46
C GLU A 66 4.12 6.10 -7.31
N LEU A 67 5.27 5.49 -7.03
CA LEU A 67 6.52 5.72 -7.76
C LEU A 67 6.72 4.73 -8.91
N LEU A 68 6.01 3.60 -8.90
CA LEU A 68 6.19 2.51 -9.85
C LEU A 68 6.03 2.96 -11.31
N GLU A 69 5.07 3.84 -11.57
CA GLU A 69 4.82 4.41 -12.90
C GLU A 69 6.05 5.15 -13.45
N LYS A 70 6.86 5.76 -12.59
CA LYS A 70 8.09 6.48 -13.00
C LYS A 70 9.27 5.53 -13.28
N PHE A 71 9.23 4.32 -12.72
CA PHE A 71 10.27 3.31 -12.88
C PHE A 71 9.92 2.26 -13.94
N LEU A 72 8.65 2.18 -14.36
CA LEU A 72 8.24 1.28 -15.43
C LEU A 72 8.77 1.77 -16.79
N PRO A 73 9.43 0.90 -17.58
CA PRO A 73 9.81 1.22 -18.96
C PRO A 73 8.58 1.61 -19.78
N GLU A 74 8.72 2.55 -20.72
CA GLU A 74 7.61 3.01 -21.59
C GLU A 74 6.93 1.84 -22.32
N GLU A 75 7.70 0.84 -22.73
CA GLU A 75 7.21 -0.38 -23.38
C GLU A 75 6.20 -1.15 -22.50
N ALA A 76 6.49 -1.27 -21.21
CA ALA A 76 5.60 -1.92 -20.25
C ALA A 76 4.33 -1.10 -20.01
N GLN A 77 4.45 0.23 -19.92
CA GLN A 77 3.30 1.13 -19.75
C GLN A 77 2.35 1.08 -20.96
N LEU A 78 2.90 1.10 -22.18
CA LEU A 78 2.13 1.01 -23.42
C LEU A 78 1.38 -0.32 -23.52
N THR A 79 2.03 -1.41 -23.11
CA THR A 79 1.43 -2.75 -23.15
C THR A 79 0.26 -2.86 -22.16
N LEU A 80 0.44 -2.36 -20.94
CA LEU A 80 -0.62 -2.32 -19.92
C LEU A 80 -1.79 -1.42 -20.33
N GLY A 81 -1.50 -0.23 -20.88
CA GLY A 81 -2.51 0.69 -21.39
C GLY A 81 -3.33 0.09 -22.54
N ARG A 82 -2.70 -0.65 -23.45
CA ARG A 82 -3.38 -1.39 -24.53
C ARG A 82 -4.29 -2.52 -24.02
N GLN A 83 -3.93 -3.11 -22.89
CA GLN A 83 -4.76 -4.11 -22.20
C GLN A 83 -5.87 -3.49 -21.35
N GLY A 84 -5.99 -2.15 -21.33
CA GLY A 84 -6.98 -1.43 -20.53
C GLY A 84 -6.69 -1.45 -19.02
N VAL A 85 -5.47 -1.80 -18.61
CA VAL A 85 -5.08 -1.89 -17.20
C VAL A 85 -4.57 -0.53 -16.73
N ASN A 86 -5.38 0.17 -15.94
CA ASN A 86 -4.97 1.41 -15.29
C ASN A 86 -4.27 1.12 -13.94
N LEU A 87 -2.93 1.13 -13.95
CA LEU A 87 -2.09 0.93 -12.77
C LEU A 87 -2.51 1.83 -11.60
N LYS A 88 -2.82 3.11 -11.82
CA LYS A 88 -3.18 4.04 -10.74
C LYS A 88 -4.45 3.64 -10.01
N GLU A 89 -5.48 3.26 -10.75
CA GLU A 89 -6.76 2.84 -10.18
C GLU A 89 -6.62 1.52 -9.43
N LEU A 90 -5.85 0.58 -9.98
CA LEU A 90 -5.56 -0.71 -9.35
C LEU A 90 -4.81 -0.50 -8.03
N LEU A 91 -3.80 0.36 -8.02
CA LEU A 91 -3.01 0.67 -6.83
C LEU A 91 -3.82 1.44 -5.77
N ALA A 92 -4.67 2.37 -6.19
CA ALA A 92 -5.56 3.10 -5.29
C ALA A 92 -6.59 2.16 -4.64
N ALA A 93 -7.16 1.22 -5.40
CA ALA A 93 -8.08 0.21 -4.89
C ALA A 93 -7.39 -0.72 -3.86
N VAL A 94 -6.14 -1.11 -4.11
CA VAL A 94 -5.36 -1.94 -3.18
C VAL A 94 -5.00 -1.19 -1.89
N GLY A 95 -4.61 0.08 -1.99
CA GLY A 95 -4.25 0.91 -0.84
C GLY A 95 -5.39 1.25 0.12
N GLN A 96 -6.65 1.26 -0.36
CA GLN A 96 -7.80 1.73 0.42
C GLN A 96 -8.64 0.63 1.09
N GLY A 97 -8.44 -0.65 0.78
CA GLY A 97 -9.39 -1.66 1.27
C GLY A 97 -9.04 -3.13 1.13
N VAL A 98 -7.87 -3.51 0.62
CA VAL A 98 -7.53 -4.94 0.52
C VAL A 98 -7.15 -5.49 1.90
N PRO A 99 -7.85 -6.50 2.43
CA PRO A 99 -7.40 -7.21 3.62
C PRO A 99 -6.11 -8.00 3.33
N GLU A 100 -5.26 -8.15 4.35
CA GLU A 100 -4.08 -9.02 4.28
C GLU A 100 -4.50 -10.43 3.82
N GLY A 101 -3.77 -11.01 2.87
CA GLY A 101 -4.08 -12.34 2.33
C GLY A 101 -3.72 -12.55 0.86
N LYS A 102 -4.05 -13.74 0.36
CA LYS A 102 -3.83 -14.14 -1.04
C LYS A 102 -4.78 -13.36 -1.96
N LEU A 103 -4.20 -12.68 -2.95
CA LEU A 103 -4.93 -11.98 -4.00
C LEU A 103 -5.18 -12.89 -5.21
N VAL A 104 -4.13 -13.54 -5.69
CA VAL A 104 -4.15 -14.33 -6.92
C VAL A 104 -3.27 -15.56 -6.72
N GLU A 105 -3.79 -16.73 -7.05
CA GLU A 105 -3.02 -17.97 -7.16
C GLU A 105 -3.43 -18.64 -8.47
N VAL A 106 -2.50 -18.71 -9.42
CA VAL A 106 -2.72 -19.30 -10.74
C VAL A 106 -1.71 -20.41 -10.94
N GLU A 107 -2.21 -21.58 -11.29
CA GLU A 107 -1.42 -22.71 -11.79
C GLU A 107 -1.88 -22.96 -13.23
N ALA A 108 -0.97 -22.87 -14.17
CA ALA A 108 -1.23 -23.01 -15.60
C ALA A 108 -0.13 -23.84 -16.27
N GLU A 109 -0.37 -24.27 -17.50
CA GLU A 109 0.66 -24.82 -18.38
C GLU A 109 0.84 -23.91 -19.59
N ASP A 110 2.07 -23.47 -19.83
CA ASP A 110 2.46 -22.71 -21.01
C ASP A 110 3.50 -23.52 -21.79
N GLU A 111 3.25 -23.76 -23.07
CA GLU A 111 4.04 -24.68 -23.92
C GLU A 111 4.32 -26.06 -23.28
N GLY A 112 3.37 -26.59 -22.50
CA GLY A 112 3.50 -27.89 -21.81
C GLY A 112 4.42 -27.87 -20.59
N LYS A 113 4.68 -26.68 -20.02
CA LYS A 113 5.47 -26.51 -18.80
C LYS A 113 4.63 -25.83 -17.72
N PRO A 114 4.71 -26.28 -16.45
CA PRO A 114 3.94 -25.69 -15.37
C PRO A 114 4.43 -24.27 -15.05
N VAL A 115 3.49 -23.35 -14.92
CA VAL A 115 3.68 -21.96 -14.49
C VAL A 115 2.83 -21.73 -13.24
N ARG A 116 3.45 -21.19 -12.18
CA ARG A 116 2.77 -20.84 -10.94
C ARG A 116 2.97 -19.37 -10.62
N ILE A 117 1.87 -18.66 -10.38
CA ILE A 117 1.86 -17.25 -10.01
C ILE A 117 1.12 -17.12 -8.69
N LEU A 118 1.79 -16.57 -7.68
CA LEU A 118 1.20 -16.25 -6.37
C LEU A 118 1.38 -14.76 -6.10
N VAL A 119 0.28 -14.07 -5.80
CA VAL A 119 0.24 -12.67 -5.39
C VAL A 119 -0.49 -12.58 -4.06
N GLU A 120 0.13 -11.99 -3.05
CA GLU A 120 -0.43 -11.81 -1.71
C GLU A 120 -0.09 -10.43 -1.14
N VAL A 121 -0.94 -9.90 -0.27
CA VAL A 121 -0.68 -8.69 0.52
C VAL A 121 -0.38 -9.12 1.95
N VAL A 122 0.76 -8.67 2.47
CA VAL A 122 1.32 -9.00 3.80
C VAL A 122 1.63 -7.73 4.57
#